data_AF-A0A9P8BDL4-F1
#
_entry.id   AF-A0A9P8BDL4-F1
#
_cell.length_a   1.000
_cell.length_b   1.000
_cell.length_c   1.000
_cell.angle_alpha   90.00
_cell.angle_beta   90.00
_cell.angle_gamma   90.00
#
_symmetry.space_group_name_H-M   'P 1'
#
loop_
_entity.id
_entity.type
_entity.pdbx_description
1 polymer ?
#
loop_
_entity_poly.entity_id
_entity_poly.type
_entity_poly.pdbx_seq_one_letter_code
_entity_poly.pdbx_strand_id
1 'polypeptide(L)'
;MPQISSFETYDIRFETSLTGDGSDAMNFDCDYSAATIILHTDTDLRGHGMTFTIGRGTEVVVAAIKQVAERLLGKETEALFRNMGKTLDFLMGDPQLRWIGP
;
A
#
# COMPACT_ATOMS: atom_id res chain seq x y z
N MET A 1 -14.13 1.58 -19.34
CA MET A 1 -14.47 1.48 -17.90
C MET A 1 -13.46 2.36 -17.18
N PRO A 2 -13.59 2.65 -15.87
CA PRO A 2 -12.54 3.41 -15.19
C PRO A 2 -11.19 2.70 -15.38
N GLN A 3 -10.19 3.42 -15.86
CA GLN A 3 -8.84 2.94 -16.04
C GLN A 3 -7.93 3.59 -15.01
N ILE A 4 -7.09 2.81 -14.35
CA ILE A 4 -6.11 3.34 -13.39
C ILE A 4 -5.08 4.17 -14.15
N SER A 5 -5.05 5.48 -13.90
CA SER A 5 -4.27 6.47 -14.65
C SER A 5 -3.02 6.93 -13.92
N SER A 6 -3.08 7.02 -12.59
CA SER A 6 -1.95 7.38 -11.74
C SER A 6 -2.16 6.86 -10.31
N PHE A 7 -1.15 7.01 -9.47
CA PHE A 7 -1.27 6.76 -8.05
C PHE A 7 -0.45 7.78 -7.25
N GLU A 8 -0.86 8.00 -6.00
CA GLU A 8 -0.14 8.78 -5.00
C GLU A 8 0.14 7.89 -3.80
N THR A 9 1.28 8.10 -3.13
CA THR A 9 1.60 7.37 -1.90
C THR A 9 2.02 8.34 -0.81
N TYR A 10 1.63 8.03 0.42
CA TYR A 10 1.89 8.87 1.58
C TYR A 10 2.55 8.05 2.69
N ASP A 11 3.58 8.63 3.31
CA ASP A 11 4.12 8.19 4.59
C ASP A 11 3.46 9.07 5.66
N ILE A 12 2.50 8.52 6.38
CA ILE A 12 1.73 9.23 7.42
C ILE A 12 2.11 8.63 8.76
N ARG A 13 2.49 9.48 9.72
CA ARG A 13 2.88 9.05 11.08
C ARG A 13 2.16 9.89 12.12
N PHE A 14 1.75 9.24 13.19
CA PHE A 14 1.10 9.84 14.35
C PHE A 14 1.99 9.63 15.57
N GLU A 15 2.23 10.71 16.34
CA GLU A 15 3.14 10.73 17.50
C GLU A 15 2.54 10.03 18.74
N THR A 16 2.06 8.80 18.59
CA THR A 16 1.45 7.99 19.66
C THR A 16 2.44 7.65 20.78
N SER A 17 3.74 7.70 20.49
CA SER A 17 4.79 7.49 21.48
C SER A 17 4.80 8.54 22.60
N LEU A 18 4.27 9.74 22.36
CA LEU A 18 4.22 10.82 23.36
C LEU A 18 3.32 10.49 24.57
N THR A 19 2.29 9.67 24.35
CA THR A 19 1.32 9.23 25.37
C THR A 19 1.49 7.77 25.76
N GLY A 20 2.34 7.02 25.04
CA GLY A 20 2.52 5.58 25.24
C GLY A 20 1.37 4.74 24.67
N ASP A 21 0.54 5.33 23.80
CA ASP A 21 -0.59 4.62 23.20
C ASP A 21 -0.10 3.49 22.29
N GLY A 22 -0.64 2.29 22.50
CA GLY A 22 -0.26 1.13 21.70
C GLY A 22 1.09 0.50 22.07
N SER A 23 1.69 0.92 23.19
CA SER A 23 2.89 0.28 23.73
C SER A 23 2.61 -1.12 24.26
N ASP A 24 3.59 -2.01 24.13
CA ASP A 24 3.54 -3.37 24.67
C ASP A 24 4.93 -3.80 25.19
N ALA A 25 5.06 -5.07 25.61
CA ALA A 25 6.30 -5.60 26.20
C ALA A 25 7.48 -5.70 25.21
N MET A 26 7.23 -5.56 23.90
CA MET A 26 8.21 -5.61 22.83
C MET A 26 8.38 -4.25 22.16
N ASN A 27 7.29 -3.51 21.97
CA ASN A 27 7.24 -2.26 21.21
C ASN A 27 6.89 -1.10 22.16
N PHE A 28 7.91 -0.41 22.66
CA PHE A 28 7.74 0.63 23.68
C PHE A 28 7.61 2.05 23.10
N ASP A 29 8.16 2.30 21.90
CA ASP A 29 8.24 3.61 21.24
C ASP A 29 7.48 3.62 19.90
N CYS A 30 6.24 3.13 19.90
CA CYS A 30 5.38 3.06 18.70
C CYS A 30 4.91 4.45 18.26
N ASP A 31 5.20 4.82 17.02
CA ASP A 31 4.50 5.89 16.31
C ASP A 31 3.61 5.26 15.25
N TYR A 32 2.32 5.12 15.54
CA TYR A 32 1.36 4.51 14.63
C TYR A 32 1.43 5.20 13.27
N SER A 33 1.68 4.42 12.24
CA SER A 33 2.02 4.94 10.92
C SER A 33 1.26 4.18 9.83
N ALA A 34 0.97 4.86 8.73
CA ALA A 34 0.24 4.33 7.60
C ALA A 34 1.01 4.61 6.31
N ALA A 35 1.51 3.55 5.68
CA ALA A 35 1.96 3.59 4.30
C ALA A 35 0.71 3.52 3.40
N THR A 36 0.32 4.65 2.86
CA THR A 36 -0.99 4.86 2.21
C THR A 36 -0.82 5.00 0.70
N ILE A 37 -1.80 4.52 -0.06
CA ILE A 37 -1.92 4.70 -1.52
C ILE A 37 -3.31 5.21 -1.91
N ILE A 38 -3.33 6.10 -2.90
CA ILE A 38 -4.52 6.48 -3.64
C ILE A 38 -4.31 6.10 -5.09
N LEU A 39 -5.15 5.22 -5.63
CA LEU A 39 -5.23 4.91 -7.05
C LEU A 39 -6.21 5.88 -7.71
N HIS A 40 -5.73 6.65 -8.67
CA HIS A 40 -6.57 7.53 -9.49
C HIS A 40 -6.99 6.79 -10.75
N THR A 41 -8.25 7.00 -11.15
CA THR A 41 -8.72 6.60 -12.46
C THR A 41 -8.79 7.78 -13.41
N ASP A 42 -9.01 7.52 -14.68
CA ASP A 42 -9.40 8.49 -15.71
C ASP A 42 -10.81 9.10 -15.50
N THR A 43 -11.52 8.71 -14.44
CA THR A 43 -12.79 9.28 -13.98
C THR A 43 -12.63 9.91 -12.59
N ASP A 44 -13.72 10.24 -11.91
CA ASP A 44 -13.68 10.76 -10.52
C ASP A 44 -13.53 9.66 -9.45
N LEU A 45 -13.53 8.39 -9.85
CA LEU A 45 -13.38 7.29 -8.90
C LEU A 45 -11.95 7.20 -8.37
N ARG A 46 -11.80 6.89 -7.08
CA ARG A 46 -10.52 6.75 -6.40
C ARG A 46 -10.52 5.49 -5.55
N GLY A 47 -9.41 4.74 -5.57
CA GLY A 47 -9.20 3.58 -4.71
C GLY A 47 -8.23 3.96 -3.59
N HIS A 48 -8.69 3.89 -2.34
CA HIS A 48 -7.85 4.21 -1.17
C HIS A 48 -7.45 2.93 -0.45
N GLY A 49 -6.17 2.81 -0.10
CA GLY A 49 -5.64 1.68 0.65
C GLY A 49 -4.49 2.11 1.55
N MET A 50 -4.24 1.33 2.60
CA MET A 50 -3.08 1.52 3.47
C MET A 50 -2.61 0.19 4.04
N THR A 51 -1.37 0.18 4.52
CA THR A 51 -0.90 -0.81 5.47
C THR A 51 -0.28 -0.13 6.69
N PHE A 52 -0.43 -0.79 7.84
CA PHE A 52 -0.03 -0.27 9.14
C PHE A 52 1.42 -0.62 9.47
N THR A 53 2.13 0.33 10.07
CA THR A 53 3.45 0.13 10.69
C THR A 53 3.53 0.98 11.96
N ILE A 54 4.63 0.88 12.72
CA ILE A 54 4.79 1.55 14.02
C ILE A 54 5.94 2.58 14.04
N GLY A 55 6.22 3.23 12.90
CA GLY A 55 7.13 4.36 12.83
C GLY A 55 8.28 4.15 11.85
N ARG A 56 9.50 3.94 12.36
CA ARG A 56 10.69 3.69 11.53
C ARG A 56 10.45 2.50 10.57
N GLY A 57 10.79 2.67 9.30
CA GLY A 57 10.55 1.67 8.26
C GLY A 57 9.26 1.86 7.45
N THR A 58 8.37 2.78 7.83
CA THR A 58 7.18 3.14 7.01
C THR A 58 7.59 3.53 5.59
N GLU A 59 8.70 4.27 5.46
CA GLU A 59 9.22 4.73 4.17
C GLU A 59 9.63 3.58 3.24
N VAL A 60 10.08 2.46 3.81
CA VAL A 60 10.43 1.24 3.06
C VAL A 60 9.17 0.59 2.51
N VAL A 61 8.11 0.54 3.32
CA VAL A 61 6.82 -0.02 2.90
C VAL A 61 6.16 0.85 1.83
N VAL A 62 6.26 2.18 1.94
CA VAL A 62 5.84 3.11 0.88
C VAL A 62 6.58 2.84 -0.42
N ALA A 63 7.89 2.61 -0.37
CA ALA A 63 8.66 2.26 -1.56
C ALA A 63 8.19 0.93 -2.19
N ALA A 64 7.89 -0.09 -1.38
CA ALA A 64 7.35 -1.36 -1.86
C ALA A 64 5.96 -1.19 -2.51
N ILE A 65 5.07 -0.37 -1.92
CA ILE A 65 3.78 -0.04 -2.50
C ILE A 65 3.94 0.55 -3.91
N LYS A 66 4.87 1.50 -4.11
CA LYS A 66 5.13 2.11 -5.42
C LYS A 66 5.49 1.05 -6.47
N GLN A 67 6.41 0.14 -6.14
CA GLN A 67 6.85 -0.93 -7.05
C GLN A 67 5.69 -1.84 -7.49
N VAL A 68 4.79 -2.19 -6.57
CA VAL A 68 3.62 -3.02 -6.89
C VAL A 68 2.57 -2.22 -7.69
N ALA A 69 2.33 -0.95 -7.31
CA ALA A 69 1.31 -0.10 -7.92
C ALA A 69 1.61 0.26 -9.39
N GLU A 70 2.88 0.37 -9.78
CA GLU A 70 3.28 0.59 -11.18
C GLU A 70 2.66 -0.44 -12.14
N ARG A 71 2.45 -1.67 -11.67
CA ARG A 71 1.88 -2.77 -12.46
C ARG A 71 0.38 -2.62 -12.74
N LEU A 72 -0.30 -1.73 -12.00
CA LEU A 72 -1.72 -1.43 -12.13
C LEU A 72 -2.00 -0.30 -13.13
N LEU A 73 -1.01 0.49 -13.53
CA LEU A 73 -1.19 1.60 -14.47
C LEU A 73 -1.73 1.09 -15.82
N GLY A 74 -2.73 1.78 -16.35
CA GLY A 74 -3.41 1.44 -17.61
C GLY A 74 -4.34 0.24 -17.53
N LYS A 75 -4.58 -0.35 -16.34
CA LYS A 75 -5.55 -1.44 -16.17
C LYS A 75 -6.96 -0.88 -15.97
N GLU A 76 -7.92 -1.46 -16.69
CA GLU A 76 -9.35 -1.24 -16.46
C GLU A 76 -9.78 -1.89 -15.14
N THR A 77 -10.49 -1.16 -14.28
CA THR A 77 -10.90 -1.64 -12.95
C THR A 77 -11.77 -2.90 -13.04
N GLU A 78 -12.71 -2.95 -13.98
CA GLU A 78 -13.58 -4.13 -14.14
C GLU A 78 -12.80 -5.39 -14.53
N ALA A 79 -11.75 -5.24 -15.34
CA ALA A 79 -10.94 -6.39 -15.72
C ALA A 79 -10.25 -7.01 -14.50
N LEU A 80 -9.84 -6.17 -13.54
CA LEU A 80 -9.26 -6.61 -12.27
C LEU A 80 -10.32 -7.23 -11.35
N PHE A 81 -11.51 -6.63 -11.25
CA PHE A 81 -12.56 -7.07 -10.32
C PHE A 81 -13.23 -8.37 -10.74
N ARG A 82 -13.29 -8.65 -12.05
CA ARG A 82 -13.90 -9.86 -12.60
C ARG A 82 -13.33 -11.16 -12.02
N ASN A 83 -12.06 -11.15 -11.64
CA ASN A 83 -11.43 -12.28 -10.94
C ASN A 83 -10.33 -11.79 -10.01
N MET A 84 -10.71 -11.53 -8.76
CA MET A 84 -9.79 -11.04 -7.73
C MET A 84 -8.66 -12.03 -7.40
N GLY A 85 -8.86 -13.34 -7.59
CA GLY A 85 -7.81 -14.33 -7.43
C GLY A 85 -6.70 -14.15 -8.47
N LYS A 86 -7.07 -14.04 -9.76
CA LYS A 86 -6.11 -13.74 -10.83
C LYS A 86 -5.45 -12.37 -10.68
N THR A 87 -6.17 -11.38 -10.15
CA THR A 87 -5.60 -10.07 -9.84
C THR A 87 -4.55 -10.17 -8.74
N LEU A 88 -4.80 -10.95 -7.69
CA LEU A 88 -3.81 -11.20 -6.65
C LEU A 88 -2.59 -11.96 -7.19
N ASP A 89 -2.81 -13.00 -8.00
CA ASP A 89 -1.73 -13.75 -8.66
C ASP A 89 -0.89 -12.82 -9.54
N PHE A 90 -1.53 -11.90 -10.28
CA PHE A 90 -0.83 -10.89 -11.06
C PHE A 90 0.03 -9.99 -10.15
N LEU A 91 -0.54 -9.41 -9.10
CA LEU A 91 0.15 -8.50 -8.19
C LEU A 91 1.32 -9.18 -7.44
N MET A 92 1.15 -10.44 -7.03
CA MET A 92 2.12 -11.17 -6.20
C MET A 92 3.00 -12.16 -6.97
N GLY A 93 2.79 -12.30 -8.28
CA GLY A 93 3.46 -13.30 -9.12
C GLY A 93 4.78 -12.87 -9.74
N ASP A 94 5.22 -11.62 -9.56
CA ASP A 94 6.49 -11.16 -10.11
C ASP A 94 7.67 -11.84 -9.38
N PRO A 95 8.53 -12.61 -10.06
CA PRO A 95 9.56 -13.39 -9.40
C PRO A 95 10.63 -12.53 -8.71
N GLN A 96 10.91 -11.32 -9.19
CA GLN A 96 11.87 -10.41 -8.57
C GLN A 96 11.29 -9.78 -7.30
N LEU A 97 10.03 -9.34 -7.35
CA LEU A 97 9.33 -8.85 -6.16
C LEU A 97 9.00 -9.95 -5.15
N ARG A 98 8.86 -11.20 -5.59
CA ARG A 98 8.72 -12.34 -4.68
C ARG A 98 10.00 -12.61 -3.89
N TRP A 99 11.16 -12.38 -4.48
CA TRP A 99 12.45 -12.69 -3.85
C TRP A 99 12.79 -11.80 -2.65
N ILE A 100 12.14 -10.65 -2.51
CA ILE A 100 12.26 -9.77 -1.32
C ILE A 100 11.32 -10.17 -0.18
N GLY A 101 10.43 -11.14 -0.40
CA GLY A 101 9.63 -11.78 0.62
C GLY A 101 10.26 -13.10 1.12
N PRO A 102 9.56 -13.82 2.00
CA PRO A 102 9.93 -15.18 2.41
C PRO A 102 9.68 -16.24 1.33
#